data_AF-A0A9W8J0J1-F1
#
_entry.id   AF-A0A9W8J0J1-F1
#
_cell.length_a   1.000
_cell.length_b   1.000
_cell.length_c   1.000
_cell.angle_alpha   90.00
_cell.angle_beta   90.00
_cell.angle_gamma   90.00
#
_symmetry.space_group_name_H-M   'P 1'
#
loop_
_entity.id
_entity.type
_entity.pdbx_description
1 polymer ?
#
loop_
_entity_poly.entity_id
_entity_poly.type
_entity_poly.pdbx_seq_one_letter_code
_entity_poly.pdbx_strand_id
1 'polypeptide(L)'
;MSPLREEISVAVPEIGPAFAKSLREGGVQRALVVCGFEGLDEMSCAGSTHAWELHEDGSVSEHVLTPEYFGLPVHALSKVVGGLPHETAETFEILLNSGSQIPENLIPVLDFVLMNASALLIVASVAKDYVEGTELARQSVYSGRAWDALGTFRDVGRKAKSSLNAVA
;
A
#
# COMPACT_ATOMS: atom_id res chain seq x y z
N MET A 1 -11.29 15.25 11.54
CA MET A 1 -12.30 14.43 10.85
C MET A 1 -11.57 13.16 10.44
N SER A 2 -11.99 11.99 10.94
CA SER A 2 -11.36 10.71 10.55
C SER A 2 -11.57 10.48 9.06
N PRO A 3 -10.61 9.87 8.35
CA PRO A 3 -10.85 9.45 6.96
C PRO A 3 -12.03 8.47 6.92
N LEU A 4 -12.86 8.55 5.88
CA LEU A 4 -13.99 7.62 5.73
C LEU A 4 -13.55 6.22 5.28
N ARG A 5 -12.33 6.12 4.75
CA ARG A 5 -11.78 4.93 4.09
C ARG A 5 -10.33 4.77 4.48
N GLU A 6 -9.92 3.60 4.96
CA GLU A 6 -8.58 3.39 5.53
C GLU A 6 -8.07 1.97 5.30
N GLU A 7 -6.81 1.84 4.88
CA GLU A 7 -6.09 0.57 4.88
C GLU A 7 -5.03 0.66 5.98
N ILE A 8 -4.94 -0.39 6.81
CA ILE A 8 -4.02 -0.43 7.94
C ILE A 8 -3.41 -1.81 8.10
N SER A 9 -2.11 -1.85 8.33
CA SER A 9 -1.41 -3.08 8.65
C SER A 9 -1.22 -3.24 10.16
N VAL A 10 -1.22 -4.49 10.62
CA VAL A 10 -0.91 -4.84 12.01
C VAL A 10 0.23 -5.86 12.05
N ALA A 11 1.07 -5.77 13.08
CA ALA A 11 2.26 -6.61 13.19
C ALA A 11 1.96 -8.07 13.58
N VAL A 12 0.79 -8.34 14.17
CA VAL A 12 0.37 -9.69 14.56
C VAL A 12 -1.13 -9.86 14.31
N PRO A 13 -1.60 -11.05 13.90
CA PRO A 13 -2.98 -11.22 13.46
C PRO A 13 -3.99 -11.10 14.60
N GLU A 14 -3.60 -11.35 15.86
CA GLU A 14 -4.50 -11.35 17.01
C GLU A 14 -5.13 -9.98 17.29
N ILE A 15 -4.47 -8.90 16.85
CA ILE A 15 -4.99 -7.53 17.04
C ILE A 15 -5.84 -7.05 15.85
N GLY A 16 -5.85 -7.77 14.73
CA GLY A 16 -6.62 -7.41 13.53
C GLY A 16 -8.11 -7.13 13.79
N PRO A 17 -8.85 -8.04 14.45
CA PRO A 17 -10.25 -7.82 14.79
C PRO A 17 -10.48 -6.59 15.69
N ALA A 18 -9.57 -6.33 16.63
CA ALA A 18 -9.66 -5.19 17.53
C ALA A 18 -9.45 -3.87 16.78
N PHE A 19 -8.53 -3.84 15.82
CA PHE A 19 -8.30 -2.70 14.94
C PHE A 19 -9.51 -2.42 14.05
N ALA A 20 -10.06 -3.43 13.37
CA ALA A 20 -11.25 -3.28 12.54
C ALA A 20 -12.45 -2.71 13.34
N LYS A 21 -12.63 -3.22 14.57
CA LYS A 21 -13.65 -2.70 15.50
C LYS A 21 -13.37 -1.25 15.90
N SER A 22 -12.12 -0.90 16.18
CA SER A 22 -11.72 0.45 16.59
C SER A 22 -11.94 1.47 15.48
N LEU A 23 -11.61 1.12 14.22
CA LEU A 23 -11.87 1.96 13.05
C LEU A 23 -13.37 2.23 12.88
N ARG A 24 -14.20 1.19 12.99
CA ARG A 24 -15.67 1.33 12.95
C ARG A 24 -16.19 2.27 14.03
N GLU A 25 -15.72 2.11 15.28
CA GLU A 25 -16.11 2.97 16.41
C GLU A 25 -15.59 4.41 16.24
N GLY A 26 -14.45 4.58 15.55
CA GLY A 26 -13.87 5.87 15.16
C GLY A 26 -14.56 6.57 13.98
N GLY A 27 -15.61 5.96 13.41
CA GLY A 27 -16.42 6.52 12.34
C GLY A 27 -15.88 6.25 10.93
N VAL A 28 -14.92 5.34 10.76
CA VAL A 28 -14.48 4.86 9.45
C VAL A 28 -15.61 4.02 8.83
N GLN A 29 -15.88 4.23 7.53
CA GLN A 29 -16.97 3.57 6.81
C GLN A 29 -16.50 2.33 6.05
N ARG A 30 -15.29 2.36 5.51
CA ARG A 30 -14.66 1.19 4.91
C ARG A 30 -13.24 1.06 5.38
N ALA A 31 -12.81 -0.15 5.70
CA ALA A 31 -11.41 -0.38 5.98
C ALA A 31 -10.95 -1.77 5.60
N LEU A 32 -9.66 -1.91 5.38
CA LEU A 32 -9.00 -3.20 5.28
C LEU A 32 -7.86 -3.23 6.29
N VAL A 33 -7.96 -4.14 7.26
CA VAL A 33 -6.87 -4.44 8.19
C VAL A 33 -6.12 -5.66 7.67
N VAL A 34 -4.79 -5.60 7.54
CA VAL A 34 -3.98 -6.71 7.00
C VAL A 34 -2.83 -7.13 7.91
N CYS A 35 -2.44 -8.41 7.82
CA CYS A 35 -1.23 -8.95 8.43
C CYS A 35 -0.74 -10.15 7.62
N GLY A 36 0.49 -10.13 7.14
CA GLY A 36 1.12 -11.31 6.53
C GLY A 36 1.18 -12.49 7.51
N PHE A 37 1.08 -13.72 7.02
CA PHE A 37 1.09 -14.93 7.87
C PHE A 37 2.42 -15.11 8.62
N GLU A 38 3.49 -14.56 8.07
CA GLU A 38 4.82 -14.50 8.66
C GLU A 38 4.98 -13.41 9.74
N GLY A 39 3.91 -12.67 10.09
CA GLY A 39 3.96 -11.54 11.00
C GLY A 39 4.46 -10.24 10.35
N LEU A 40 4.26 -10.12 9.03
CA LEU A 40 4.58 -8.91 8.27
C LEU A 40 3.48 -7.87 8.48
N ASP A 41 3.87 -6.64 8.82
CA ASP A 41 3.00 -5.47 8.93
C ASP A 41 2.69 -4.86 7.55
N GLU A 42 2.47 -5.72 6.55
CA GLU A 42 2.03 -5.45 5.18
C GLU A 42 1.36 -6.73 4.63
N MET A 43 0.77 -6.66 3.43
CA MET A 43 0.35 -7.89 2.75
C MET A 43 1.56 -8.76 2.39
N SER A 44 1.44 -10.08 2.42
CA SER A 44 2.56 -10.97 2.06
C SER A 44 2.66 -11.16 0.55
N CYS A 45 3.77 -10.72 -0.05
CA CYS A 45 4.09 -11.12 -1.43
C CYS A 45 4.51 -12.60 -1.55
N ALA A 46 4.80 -13.26 -0.42
CA ALA A 46 5.26 -14.63 -0.34
C ALA A 46 4.15 -15.66 -0.13
N GLY A 47 2.91 -15.21 0.11
CA GLY A 47 1.77 -16.10 0.25
C GLY A 47 0.58 -15.45 0.94
N SER A 48 0.05 -16.10 1.97
CA SER A 48 -1.21 -15.73 2.59
C SER A 48 -1.11 -14.48 3.47
N THR A 49 -2.16 -13.68 3.45
CA THR A 49 -2.35 -12.50 4.29
C THR A 49 -3.70 -12.60 5.01
N HIS A 50 -3.70 -12.40 6.32
CA HIS A 50 -4.93 -12.22 7.09
C HIS A 50 -5.56 -10.88 6.74
N ALA A 51 -6.86 -10.85 6.45
CA ALA A 51 -7.59 -9.64 6.12
C ALA A 51 -8.88 -9.53 6.93
N TRP A 52 -9.11 -8.37 7.54
CA TRP A 52 -10.37 -7.99 8.17
C TRP A 52 -10.91 -6.75 7.46
N GLU A 53 -11.95 -6.94 6.67
CA GLU A 53 -12.59 -5.86 5.90
C GLU A 53 -13.81 -5.34 6.64
N LEU A 54 -13.82 -4.04 6.93
CA LEU A 54 -14.97 -3.28 7.40
C LEU A 54 -15.75 -2.76 6.18
N HIS A 55 -17.02 -3.12 6.11
CA HIS A 55 -17.96 -2.72 5.05
C HIS A 55 -18.77 -1.49 5.45
N GLU A 56 -19.36 -0.80 4.46
CA GLU A 56 -20.14 0.44 4.67
C GLU A 56 -21.37 0.24 5.57
N ASP A 57 -21.89 -1.00 5.67
CA ASP A 57 -22.98 -1.37 6.57
C ASP A 57 -22.52 -1.59 8.02
N GLY A 58 -21.22 -1.44 8.30
CA GLY A 58 -20.59 -1.63 9.60
C GLY A 58 -20.28 -3.08 9.96
N SER A 59 -20.54 -4.03 9.06
CA SER A 59 -20.13 -5.43 9.21
C SER A 59 -18.62 -5.58 8.99
N VAL A 60 -18.03 -6.58 9.65
CA VAL A 60 -16.61 -6.94 9.47
C VAL A 60 -16.55 -8.37 8.98
N SER A 61 -15.92 -8.58 7.82
CA SER A 61 -15.64 -9.90 7.27
C SER A 61 -14.18 -10.25 7.43
N GLU A 62 -13.88 -11.49 7.80
CA GLU A 62 -12.54 -12.04 7.85
C GLU A 62 -12.31 -12.97 6.66
N HIS A 63 -11.18 -12.79 5.97
CA HIS A 63 -10.78 -13.65 4.86
C HIS A 63 -9.26 -13.67 4.70
N VAL A 64 -8.79 -14.48 3.75
CA VAL A 64 -7.37 -14.60 3.41
C VAL A 64 -7.15 -14.10 1.99
N LEU A 65 -6.20 -13.18 1.84
CA LEU A 65 -5.72 -12.70 0.54
C LEU A 65 -4.42 -13.41 0.17
N THR A 66 -4.19 -13.57 -1.13
CA THR A 66 -2.93 -14.09 -1.70
C THR A 66 -2.55 -13.25 -2.93
N PRO A 67 -1.28 -13.24 -3.38
CA PRO A 67 -0.84 -12.49 -4.56
C PRO A 67 -1.71 -12.74 -5.80
N GLU A 68 -2.26 -13.94 -5.95
CA GLU A 68 -3.11 -14.30 -7.09
C GLU A 68 -4.42 -13.50 -7.16
N TYR A 69 -4.97 -13.03 -6.03
CA TYR A 69 -6.13 -12.13 -6.02
C TYR A 69 -5.83 -10.82 -6.75
N PHE A 70 -4.58 -10.40 -6.75
CA PHE A 70 -4.09 -9.16 -7.36
C PHE A 70 -3.64 -9.37 -8.81
N GLY A 71 -3.71 -10.61 -9.33
CA GLY A 71 -3.14 -10.99 -10.62
C GLY A 71 -1.61 -10.98 -10.63
N LEU A 72 -0.98 -11.16 -9.47
CA LEU A 72 0.47 -11.11 -9.29
C LEU A 72 1.04 -12.48 -8.94
N PRO A 73 2.29 -12.77 -9.34
CA PRO A 73 2.97 -13.99 -8.93
C PRO A 73 3.45 -13.89 -7.47
N VAL A 74 3.64 -15.05 -6.84
CA VAL A 74 4.29 -15.14 -5.53
C VAL A 74 5.79 -14.84 -5.67
N HIS A 75 6.31 -14.02 -4.77
CA HIS A 75 7.74 -13.68 -4.66
C HIS A 75 8.25 -14.01 -3.26
N ALA A 76 9.42 -14.64 -3.18
CA ALA A 76 10.05 -14.87 -1.88
C ALA A 76 10.38 -13.54 -1.18
N LEU A 77 10.19 -13.45 0.14
CA LEU A 77 10.49 -12.23 0.90
C LEU A 77 11.93 -11.72 0.69
N SER A 78 12.90 -12.64 0.52
CA SER A 78 14.29 -12.30 0.23
C SER A 78 14.51 -11.53 -1.07
N LYS A 79 13.50 -11.44 -1.95
CA LYS A 79 13.52 -10.63 -3.18
C LYS A 79 13.02 -9.21 -2.99
N VAL A 80 12.38 -8.92 -1.86
CA VAL A 80 11.78 -7.61 -1.56
C VAL A 80 12.35 -6.95 -0.31
N VAL A 81 13.34 -7.58 0.34
CA VAL A 81 14.05 -7.00 1.48
C VAL A 81 14.72 -5.69 1.06
N GLY A 82 14.40 -4.61 1.76
CA GLY A 82 15.07 -3.32 1.63
C GLY A 82 16.50 -3.35 2.15
N GLY A 83 17.35 -2.50 1.57
CA GLY A 83 18.72 -2.29 2.03
C GLY A 83 18.83 -1.18 3.07
N LEU A 84 19.99 -0.55 3.13
CA LEU A 84 20.21 0.69 3.85
C LEU A 84 19.27 1.81 3.34
N PRO A 85 19.01 2.85 4.13
CA PRO A 85 18.08 3.92 3.72
C PRO A 85 18.38 4.54 2.36
N HIS A 86 19.66 4.71 2.00
CA HIS A 86 20.04 5.26 0.70
C HIS A 86 19.85 4.26 -0.45
N GLU A 87 20.07 2.97 -0.23
CA GLU A 87 19.84 1.91 -1.22
C GLU A 87 18.33 1.73 -1.49
N THR A 88 17.52 1.82 -0.43
CA THR A 88 16.06 1.78 -0.54
C THR A 88 15.53 3.01 -1.26
N ALA A 89 16.10 4.20 -0.98
CA ALA A 89 15.75 5.43 -1.70
C ALA A 89 16.11 5.34 -3.19
N GLU A 90 17.31 4.83 -3.52
CA GLU A 90 17.73 4.61 -4.91
C GLU A 90 16.80 3.62 -5.63
N THR A 91 16.46 2.51 -4.98
CA THR A 91 15.49 1.53 -5.51
C THR A 91 14.14 2.17 -5.78
N PHE A 92 13.64 2.98 -4.84
CA PHE A 92 12.37 3.69 -4.97
C PHE A 92 12.41 4.72 -6.11
N GLU A 93 13.50 5.47 -6.26
CA GLU A 93 13.69 6.41 -7.36
C GLU A 93 13.72 5.71 -8.71
N ILE A 94 14.39 4.57 -8.83
CA ILE A 94 14.42 3.73 -10.04
C ILE A 94 12.99 3.25 -10.36
N LEU A 95 12.30 2.64 -9.39
CA LEU A 95 10.94 2.13 -9.58
C LEU A 95 9.99 3.20 -10.12
N LEU A 96 10.04 4.41 -9.60
CA LEU A 96 9.11 5.48 -9.99
C LEU A 96 9.53 6.26 -11.25
N ASN A 97 10.80 6.27 -11.63
CA ASN A 97 11.30 7.01 -12.81
C ASN A 97 11.55 6.16 -14.05
N SER A 98 11.71 4.84 -13.92
CA SER A 98 12.01 3.97 -15.06
C SER A 98 10.83 3.76 -16.01
N GLY A 99 9.64 4.24 -15.68
CA GLY A 99 8.43 4.03 -16.47
C GLY A 99 8.17 2.54 -16.68
N SER A 100 7.95 2.10 -17.92
CA SER A 100 7.78 0.67 -18.24
C SER A 100 9.10 -0.10 -18.38
N GLN A 101 10.26 0.56 -18.19
CA GLN A 101 11.60 -0.04 -18.35
C GLN A 101 12.22 -0.41 -16.99
N ILE A 102 11.39 -0.85 -16.04
CA ILE A 102 11.86 -1.25 -14.70
C ILE A 102 12.80 -2.46 -14.83
N PRO A 103 13.98 -2.45 -14.18
CA PRO A 103 14.90 -3.57 -14.18
C PRO A 103 14.24 -4.87 -13.71
N GLU A 104 14.53 -5.99 -14.37
CA GLU A 104 13.93 -7.29 -14.06
C GLU A 104 14.13 -7.71 -12.59
N ASN A 105 15.28 -7.36 -12.00
CA ASN A 105 15.58 -7.66 -10.60
C ASN A 105 14.73 -6.87 -9.60
N LEU A 106 14.04 -5.80 -10.04
CA LEU A 106 13.13 -4.99 -9.23
C LEU A 106 11.65 -5.33 -9.45
N ILE A 107 11.32 -6.24 -10.37
CA ILE A 107 9.94 -6.67 -10.60
C ILE A 107 9.28 -7.24 -9.33
N PRO A 108 9.95 -8.05 -8.49
CA PRO A 108 9.38 -8.48 -7.22
C PRO A 108 9.01 -7.31 -6.29
N VAL A 109 9.86 -6.28 -6.23
CA VAL A 109 9.61 -5.09 -5.42
C VAL A 109 8.46 -4.28 -5.99
N LEU A 110 8.41 -4.11 -7.32
CA LEU A 110 7.30 -3.46 -8.00
C LEU A 110 5.99 -4.17 -7.69
N ASP A 111 5.89 -5.46 -7.95
CA ASP A 111 4.66 -6.23 -7.73
C ASP A 111 4.22 -6.14 -6.26
N PHE A 112 5.17 -6.15 -5.32
CA PHE A 112 4.86 -5.95 -3.91
C PHE A 112 4.26 -4.57 -3.59
N VAL A 113 4.83 -3.50 -4.17
CA VAL A 113 4.26 -2.14 -4.08
C VAL A 113 2.86 -2.06 -4.71
N LEU A 114 2.69 -2.68 -5.88
CA LEU A 114 1.42 -2.68 -6.60
C LEU A 114 0.31 -3.40 -5.84
N MET A 115 0.65 -4.49 -5.15
CA MET A 115 -0.28 -5.22 -4.30
C MET A 115 -0.86 -4.31 -3.21
N ASN A 116 0.01 -3.66 -2.42
CA ASN A 116 -0.40 -2.72 -1.36
C ASN A 116 -1.19 -1.52 -1.91
N ALA A 117 -0.73 -0.92 -3.01
CA ALA A 117 -1.45 0.17 -3.66
C ALA A 117 -2.85 -0.26 -4.17
N SER A 118 -2.97 -1.48 -4.71
CA SER A 118 -4.23 -2.05 -5.19
C SER A 118 -5.25 -2.20 -4.06
N ALA A 119 -4.85 -2.70 -2.91
CA ALA A 119 -5.74 -2.80 -1.74
C ALA A 119 -6.27 -1.43 -1.31
N LEU A 120 -5.40 -0.41 -1.25
CA LEU A 120 -5.83 0.94 -0.94
C LEU A 120 -6.81 1.49 -1.99
N LEU A 121 -6.59 1.24 -3.29
CA LEU A 121 -7.50 1.64 -4.36
C LEU A 121 -8.87 0.96 -4.26
N ILE A 122 -8.92 -0.29 -3.79
CA ILE A 122 -10.16 -1.02 -3.51
C ILE A 122 -10.90 -0.43 -2.33
N VAL A 123 -10.22 -0.20 -1.21
CA VAL A 123 -10.81 0.43 -0.01
C VAL A 123 -11.31 1.85 -0.35
N ALA A 124 -10.58 2.57 -1.19
CA ALA A 124 -10.95 3.89 -1.69
C ALA A 124 -12.11 3.89 -2.69
N SER A 125 -12.62 2.72 -3.11
CA SER A 125 -13.65 2.56 -4.16
C SER A 125 -13.24 3.17 -5.50
N VAL A 126 -11.96 3.15 -5.82
CA VAL A 126 -11.40 3.64 -7.10
C VAL A 126 -11.32 2.49 -8.11
N ALA A 127 -10.98 1.28 -7.64
CA ALA A 127 -10.99 0.05 -8.44
C ALA A 127 -12.19 -0.83 -8.08
N LYS A 128 -12.66 -1.64 -9.03
CA LYS A 128 -13.77 -2.59 -8.85
C LYS A 128 -13.32 -3.93 -8.27
N ASP A 129 -12.07 -4.31 -8.52
CA ASP A 129 -11.44 -5.53 -8.05
C ASP A 129 -9.92 -5.35 -7.92
N TYR A 130 -9.25 -6.26 -7.20
CA TYR A 130 -7.82 -6.16 -6.93
C TYR A 130 -6.95 -6.23 -8.19
N VAL A 131 -7.42 -6.88 -9.26
CA VAL A 131 -6.67 -6.96 -10.54
C VAL A 131 -6.68 -5.59 -11.22
N GLU A 132 -7.83 -4.93 -11.30
CA GLU A 132 -7.95 -3.56 -11.80
C GLU A 132 -7.15 -2.59 -10.93
N GLY A 133 -7.19 -2.74 -9.60
CA GLY A 133 -6.39 -1.93 -8.68
C GLY A 133 -4.89 -2.05 -8.96
N THR A 134 -4.40 -3.28 -9.20
CA THR A 134 -3.00 -3.55 -9.58
C THR A 134 -2.66 -2.87 -10.90
N GLU A 135 -3.54 -2.94 -11.90
CA GLU A 135 -3.31 -2.30 -13.19
C GLU A 135 -3.31 -0.78 -13.09
N LEU A 136 -4.22 -0.18 -12.33
CA LEU A 136 -4.24 1.26 -12.08
C LEU A 136 -2.97 1.73 -11.37
N ALA A 137 -2.51 1.00 -10.36
CA ALA A 137 -1.26 1.27 -9.67
C ALA A 137 -0.07 1.15 -10.64
N ARG A 138 -0.04 0.10 -11.49
CA ARG A 138 1.00 -0.13 -12.49
C ARG A 138 1.07 1.02 -13.50
N GLN A 139 -0.08 1.46 -14.00
CA GLN A 139 -0.17 2.62 -14.90
C GLN A 139 0.28 3.92 -14.22
N SER A 140 0.03 4.09 -12.92
CA SER A 140 0.53 5.24 -12.16
C SER A 140 2.06 5.29 -12.14
N VAL A 141 2.71 4.13 -11.94
CA VAL A 141 4.17 3.99 -11.98
C VAL A 141 4.68 4.19 -13.41
N TYR A 142 4.15 3.44 -14.39
CA TYR A 142 4.68 3.44 -15.77
C TYR A 142 4.54 4.77 -16.49
N SER A 143 3.49 5.55 -16.17
CA SER A 143 3.27 6.87 -16.75
C SER A 143 4.08 7.99 -16.10
N GLY A 144 4.79 7.71 -14.99
CA GLY A 144 5.50 8.72 -14.20
C GLY A 144 4.62 9.53 -13.25
N ARG A 145 3.29 9.34 -13.26
CA ARG A 145 2.38 10.08 -12.36
C ARG A 145 2.68 9.86 -10.88
N ALA A 146 3.13 8.66 -10.50
CA ALA A 146 3.56 8.38 -9.13
C ALA A 146 4.78 9.23 -8.72
N TRP A 147 5.74 9.40 -9.63
CA TRP A 147 6.89 10.28 -9.42
C TRP A 147 6.48 11.75 -9.32
N ASP A 148 5.59 12.21 -10.21
CA ASP A 148 5.09 13.59 -10.19
C ASP A 148 4.34 13.91 -8.89
N ALA A 149 3.57 12.94 -8.37
CA ALA A 149 2.88 13.08 -7.08
C ALA A 149 3.88 13.22 -5.92
N LEU A 150 4.93 12.40 -5.90
CA LEU A 150 6.02 12.52 -4.92
C LEU A 150 6.73 13.88 -5.03
N GLY A 151 7.05 14.31 -6.25
CA GLY A 151 7.67 15.61 -6.52
C GLY A 151 6.82 16.76 -6.00
N THR A 152 5.52 16.70 -6.25
CA THR A 152 4.55 17.68 -5.74
C THR A 152 4.52 17.68 -4.21
N PHE A 153 4.41 16.52 -3.56
CA PHE A 153 4.41 16.40 -2.10
C PHE A 153 5.69 16.98 -1.49
N ARG A 154 6.85 16.62 -2.04
CA ARG A 154 8.17 17.12 -1.63
C ARG A 154 8.25 18.65 -1.73
N ASP A 155 7.80 19.21 -2.84
CA ASP A 155 7.95 20.64 -3.13
C ASP A 155 6.99 21.48 -2.27
N VAL A 156 5.76 21.00 -2.05
CA VAL A 156 4.82 21.59 -1.09
C VAL A 156 5.38 21.54 0.33
N GLY A 157 5.92 20.38 0.76
CA GLY A 157 6.52 20.23 2.08
C GLY A 157 7.71 21.17 2.32
N ARG A 158 8.57 21.36 1.31
CA ARG A 158 9.69 22.33 1.36
C ARG A 158 9.18 23.76 1.50
N LYS A 159 8.16 24.15 0.72
CA LYS A 159 7.55 25.49 0.81
C LYS A 159 6.98 25.75 2.20
N ALA A 160 6.23 24.79 2.75
CA ALA A 160 5.64 24.91 4.09
C ALA A 160 6.73 25.11 5.17
N LYS A 161 7.83 24.35 5.12
CA LYS A 161 8.96 24.50 6.04
C LYS A 161 9.62 25.88 5.93
N SER A 162 9.84 26.38 4.71
CA SER A 162 10.40 27.71 4.51
C SER A 162 9.50 28.82 5.04
N SER A 163 8.18 28.70 4.86
CA SER A 163 7.21 29.65 5.41
C SER A 163 7.17 29.65 6.94
N LEU A 164 7.26 28.48 7.58
CA LEU A 164 7.37 28.37 9.04
C LEU A 164 8.62 29.07 9.59
N ASN A 165 9.77 28.87 8.93
CA ASN A 165 11.04 29.48 9.32
C ASN A 165 11.10 31.00 9.06
N ALA A 166 10.26 31.54 8.18
CA ALA A 166 10.21 32.97 7.89
C ALA A 166 9.31 33.76 8.87
N VAL A 167 8.49 33.06 9.66
CA VAL A 167 7.55 33.63 10.64
C VAL A 167 8.02 33.43 12.09
N ALA A 168 9.08 32.61 12.28
CA ALA A 168 9.79 32.42 13.55
C ALA A 168 11.01 33.34 13.65
#